data_AF-A0A742QQP9-F1
#
_entry.id   AF-A0A742QQP9-F1
#
_cell.length_a   1.000
_cell.length_b   1.000
_cell.length_c   1.000
_cell.angle_alpha   90.00
_cell.angle_beta   90.00
_cell.angle_gamma   90.00
#
_symmetry.space_group_name_H-M   'P 1'
#
loop_
_entity.id
_entity.type
_entity.pdbx_description
1 polymer ?
#
loop_
_entity_poly.entity_id
_entity_poly.type
_entity_poly.pdbx_seq_one_letter_code
_entity_poly.pdbx_strand_id
1 'polypeptide(L)'
;MKLNDKPRQLAVPFASTGDKNNIPDKATQQTKESGNAAYDSGFPPVTMTPISAGGIPPHGKDFNGLMHDITAAIRYVQAGGLYTYNADFAGAIGGYAKDAILAGVSTTAVWLNTIDDNLTDPEGADSAGWVNLLADPLKLFLWQKNNLSDLQNKGTARDNLQVYSQEQTDLKYLAKDQNGGDIPEKPLFVQNIGALPASGTAVAANRLASRGALPALTGTTRGSDSGLIMGEVYNNGYPTQYGNILRLTGTGDGEILIGWSGTNGAPAPAYIRSHRDTADAEWSEWAMLYTTLNPPPDSHPVGAAIAWPSDATPAGYALMQGQSFDKSAYPLLAIAYPSGVIPDMRGWTIKGKPISGRAVLSQEMDGNKSHSHTARAQDTDLGTKSTSSFDYGTKSTNTTGNHTHQFGGYINSFYGDSSHTSFQPGGGAWTQAAGDHAHTVYIGGHEHTMYIGPHGHVVIVDADGNAETTVKNIAFNYIVRLA
;
A
#
# COMPACT_ATOMS: atom_id res chain seq x y z
N MET A 1 -30.77 5.26 -101.80
CA MET A 1 -30.38 6.67 -102.01
C MET A 1 -29.32 7.00 -100.96
N LYS A 2 -28.13 7.49 -101.34
CA LYS A 2 -27.13 7.89 -100.33
C LYS A 2 -27.67 9.11 -99.58
N LEU A 3 -27.22 9.34 -98.34
CA LEU A 3 -27.66 10.51 -97.56
C LEU A 3 -27.45 11.84 -98.32
N ASN A 4 -26.45 11.89 -99.20
CA ASN A 4 -26.11 13.04 -100.03
C ASN A 4 -26.94 13.15 -101.33
N ASP A 5 -27.75 12.14 -101.69
CA ASP A 5 -28.61 12.15 -102.88
C ASP A 5 -30.03 12.67 -102.55
N LYS A 6 -30.19 13.42 -101.46
CA LYS A 6 -31.50 13.86 -100.97
C LYS A 6 -32.20 14.77 -102.00
N PRO A 7 -33.46 14.47 -102.40
CA PRO A 7 -34.21 15.31 -103.32
C PRO A 7 -34.44 16.72 -102.77
N ARG A 8 -34.68 17.68 -103.67
CA ARG A 8 -35.01 19.07 -103.28
C ARG A 8 -36.23 19.11 -102.36
N GLN A 9 -36.16 19.90 -101.29
CA GLN A 9 -37.31 20.19 -100.44
C GLN A 9 -38.25 21.21 -101.10
N LEU A 10 -39.56 20.95 -101.00
CA LEU A 10 -40.61 21.80 -101.55
C LEU A 10 -40.98 22.89 -100.53
N ALA A 11 -40.59 24.14 -100.79
CA ALA A 11 -40.94 25.26 -99.92
C ALA A 11 -42.41 25.70 -100.08
N VAL A 12 -43.00 25.50 -101.26
CA VAL A 12 -44.35 25.92 -101.63
C VAL A 12 -45.05 24.77 -102.37
N PRO A 13 -46.26 24.35 -101.97
CA PRO A 13 -47.05 23.40 -102.75
C PRO A 13 -47.36 23.94 -104.15
N PHE A 14 -47.47 23.05 -105.12
CA PHE A 14 -47.82 23.41 -106.50
C PHE A 14 -49.18 24.13 -106.54
N ALA A 15 -49.33 25.14 -107.39
CA ALA A 15 -50.56 25.96 -107.49
C ALA A 15 -51.10 26.49 -106.15
N SER A 16 -50.24 26.81 -105.16
CA SER A 16 -50.70 27.30 -103.84
C SER A 16 -51.57 28.56 -103.90
N THR A 17 -51.29 29.46 -104.84
CA THR A 17 -52.08 30.68 -105.11
C THR A 17 -52.75 30.65 -106.49
N GLY A 18 -52.68 29.51 -107.19
CA GLY A 18 -53.26 29.34 -108.52
C GLY A 18 -54.66 28.74 -108.44
N ASP A 19 -55.44 28.93 -109.51
CA ASP A 19 -56.75 28.31 -109.66
C ASP A 19 -56.61 26.78 -109.62
N LYS A 20 -57.33 26.16 -108.68
CA LYS A 20 -57.41 24.70 -108.51
C LYS A 20 -58.79 24.28 -108.06
N ASN A 21 -59.16 23.05 -108.39
CA ASN A 21 -60.37 22.41 -107.86
C ASN A 21 -59.99 21.50 -106.69
N ASN A 22 -60.91 21.31 -105.76
CA ASN A 22 -60.79 20.24 -104.75
C ASN A 22 -61.15 18.92 -105.44
N ILE A 23 -60.27 17.93 -105.31
CA ILE A 23 -60.48 16.62 -105.91
C ILE A 23 -61.28 15.76 -104.91
N PRO A 24 -62.52 15.35 -105.22
CA PRO A 24 -63.29 14.50 -104.32
C PRO A 24 -62.72 13.09 -104.27
N ASP A 25 -62.92 12.41 -103.14
CA ASP A 25 -62.48 11.01 -103.00
C ASP A 25 -63.20 10.08 -103.97
N LYS A 26 -64.50 10.32 -104.20
CA LYS A 26 -65.35 9.48 -105.06
C LYS A 26 -65.96 10.26 -106.21
N ALA A 27 -65.94 9.68 -107.41
CA ALA A 27 -66.60 10.28 -108.56
C ALA A 27 -68.12 10.16 -108.48
N THR A 28 -68.79 11.27 -108.79
CA THR A 28 -70.24 11.32 -109.05
C THR A 28 -70.51 11.19 -110.54
N GLN A 29 -71.77 10.91 -110.91
CA GLN A 29 -72.19 10.90 -112.31
C GLN A 29 -71.86 12.24 -113.00
N GLN A 30 -72.11 13.36 -112.31
CA GLN A 30 -71.80 14.69 -112.80
C GLN A 30 -70.30 14.87 -113.09
N THR A 31 -69.41 14.45 -112.18
CA THR A 31 -67.97 14.58 -112.40
C THR A 31 -67.46 13.73 -113.58
N LYS A 32 -68.07 12.56 -113.82
CA LYS A 32 -67.71 11.67 -114.93
C LYS A 32 -68.10 12.26 -116.28
N GLU A 33 -69.25 12.93 -116.34
CA GLU A 33 -69.76 13.57 -117.55
C GLU A 33 -69.07 14.91 -117.84
N SER A 34 -68.69 15.67 -116.81
CA SER A 34 -68.04 16.99 -116.96
C SER A 34 -66.52 16.93 -117.15
N GLY A 35 -65.92 15.75 -117.11
CA GLY A 35 -64.48 15.56 -117.29
C GLY A 35 -63.64 15.81 -116.04
N ASN A 36 -64.25 15.88 -114.85
CA ASN A 36 -63.56 16.19 -113.59
C ASN A 36 -62.94 14.94 -112.95
N ALA A 37 -61.75 15.09 -112.36
CA ALA A 37 -61.06 14.01 -111.65
C ALA A 37 -61.64 13.74 -110.26
N ALA A 38 -61.52 12.48 -109.81
CA ALA A 38 -61.73 12.04 -108.43
C ALA A 38 -60.64 11.03 -108.03
N TYR A 39 -60.36 10.85 -106.74
CA TYR A 39 -59.28 9.94 -106.30
C TYR A 39 -59.57 8.46 -106.61
N ASP A 40 -60.83 8.01 -106.48
CA ASP A 40 -61.21 6.60 -106.71
C ASP A 40 -61.09 6.13 -108.17
N SER A 41 -61.31 7.03 -109.11
CA SER A 41 -61.49 6.71 -110.53
C SER A 41 -60.57 7.49 -111.46
N GLY A 42 -59.80 8.44 -110.95
CA GLY A 42 -58.89 9.29 -111.71
C GLY A 42 -59.64 10.24 -112.63
N PHE A 43 -59.03 10.57 -113.78
CA PHE A 43 -59.69 11.31 -114.84
C PHE A 43 -60.67 10.40 -115.59
N PRO A 44 -61.93 10.82 -115.81
CA PRO A 44 -62.94 9.95 -116.40
C PRO A 44 -62.66 9.65 -117.89
N PRO A 45 -63.16 8.54 -118.45
CA PRO A 45 -62.85 8.13 -119.83
C PRO A 45 -63.20 9.17 -120.91
N VAL A 46 -64.15 10.06 -120.64
CA VAL A 46 -64.49 11.19 -121.55
C VAL A 46 -63.27 12.08 -121.81
N THR A 47 -62.31 12.15 -120.88
CA THR A 47 -61.08 12.93 -121.05
C THR A 47 -59.95 12.22 -121.78
N MET A 48 -60.13 10.94 -122.09
CA MET A 48 -59.20 10.14 -122.87
C MET A 48 -59.74 9.86 -124.28
N THR A 49 -60.91 10.42 -124.61
CA THR A 49 -61.54 10.33 -125.92
C THR A 49 -61.10 11.52 -126.79
N PRO A 50 -60.80 11.35 -128.09
CA PRO A 50 -60.47 12.47 -128.97
C PRO A 50 -61.56 13.54 -129.00
N ILE A 51 -61.17 14.82 -129.08
CA ILE A 51 -62.13 15.94 -129.12
C ILE A 51 -63.09 15.81 -130.31
N SER A 52 -62.62 15.29 -131.46
CA SER A 52 -63.46 15.03 -132.63
C SER A 52 -64.55 13.97 -132.39
N ALA A 53 -64.43 13.16 -131.34
CA ALA A 53 -65.39 12.14 -130.95
C ALA A 53 -66.20 12.55 -129.68
N GLY A 54 -66.19 13.83 -129.32
CA GLY A 54 -66.94 14.38 -128.18
C GLY A 54 -66.22 14.30 -126.84
N GLY A 55 -64.92 13.97 -126.83
CA GLY A 55 -64.13 13.98 -125.59
C GLY A 55 -63.82 15.40 -125.09
N ILE A 56 -63.58 15.52 -123.78
CA ILE A 56 -63.31 16.79 -123.09
C ILE A 56 -61.90 16.72 -122.49
N PRO A 57 -60.95 17.61 -122.82
CA PRO A 57 -59.62 17.56 -122.22
C PRO A 57 -59.65 17.57 -120.69
N PRO A 58 -58.70 16.92 -120.01
CA PRO A 58 -58.61 17.00 -118.55
C PRO A 58 -58.51 18.46 -118.08
N HIS A 59 -59.22 18.80 -117.01
CA HIS A 59 -59.23 20.17 -116.49
C HIS A 59 -57.87 20.53 -115.89
N GLY A 60 -57.28 21.65 -116.34
CA GLY A 60 -56.03 22.17 -115.77
C GLY A 60 -56.15 22.49 -114.27
N LYS A 61 -57.34 22.88 -113.80
CA LYS A 61 -57.63 23.11 -112.37
C LYS A 61 -57.60 21.81 -111.56
N ASP A 62 -57.93 20.67 -112.17
CA ASP A 62 -57.86 19.36 -111.50
C ASP A 62 -56.41 18.87 -111.44
N PHE A 63 -55.62 19.08 -112.49
CA PHE A 63 -54.17 18.87 -112.43
C PHE A 63 -53.51 19.70 -111.33
N ASN A 64 -53.87 20.98 -111.24
CA ASN A 64 -53.39 21.85 -110.17
C ASN A 64 -53.83 21.34 -108.79
N GLY A 65 -55.09 20.91 -108.63
CA GLY A 65 -55.62 20.34 -107.39
C GLY A 65 -54.86 19.09 -106.94
N LEU A 66 -54.74 18.10 -107.83
CA LEU A 66 -54.04 16.85 -107.55
C LEU A 66 -52.56 17.09 -107.19
N MET A 67 -51.86 17.92 -107.97
CA MET A 67 -50.47 18.25 -107.70
C MET A 67 -50.32 19.07 -106.41
N HIS A 68 -51.29 19.92 -106.08
CA HIS A 68 -51.32 20.66 -104.83
C HIS A 68 -51.40 19.72 -103.63
N ASP A 69 -52.35 18.78 -103.61
CA ASP A 69 -52.55 17.84 -102.51
C ASP A 69 -51.30 16.98 -102.26
N ILE A 70 -50.74 16.42 -103.33
CA ILE A 70 -49.52 15.61 -103.26
C ILE A 70 -48.34 16.44 -102.73
N THR A 71 -48.12 17.64 -103.30
CA THR A 71 -46.97 18.46 -102.89
C THR A 71 -47.14 19.09 -101.51
N ALA A 72 -48.38 19.30 -101.05
CA ALA A 72 -48.68 19.73 -99.68
C ALA A 72 -48.34 18.63 -98.67
N ALA A 73 -48.76 17.38 -98.93
CA ALA A 73 -48.40 16.22 -98.10
C ALA A 73 -46.88 15.98 -98.06
N ILE A 74 -46.20 16.04 -99.22
CA ILE A 74 -44.75 15.92 -99.31
C ILE A 74 -44.06 17.01 -98.48
N ARG A 75 -44.50 18.27 -98.59
CA ARG A 75 -43.93 19.39 -97.83
C ARG A 75 -44.07 19.17 -96.32
N TYR A 76 -45.22 18.69 -95.85
CA TYR A 76 -45.46 18.41 -94.44
C TYR A 76 -44.41 17.44 -93.87
N VAL A 77 -44.20 16.31 -94.54
CA VAL A 77 -43.21 15.30 -94.12
C VAL A 77 -41.78 15.84 -94.26
N GLN A 78 -41.46 16.56 -95.35
CA GLN A 78 -40.13 17.15 -95.56
C GLN A 78 -39.75 18.22 -94.52
N ALA A 79 -40.75 18.86 -93.90
CA ALA A 79 -40.57 19.82 -92.81
C ALA A 79 -40.40 19.14 -91.43
N GLY A 80 -40.42 17.80 -91.37
CA GLY A 80 -40.35 17.03 -90.13
C GLY A 80 -41.72 16.75 -89.48
N GLY A 81 -42.82 17.01 -90.19
CA GLY A 81 -44.16 16.69 -89.73
C GLY A 81 -44.39 15.18 -89.68
N LEU A 82 -44.89 14.70 -88.54
CA LEU A 82 -45.39 13.34 -88.35
C LEU A 82 -46.90 13.42 -88.20
N TYR A 83 -47.63 12.60 -88.96
CA TYR A 83 -49.08 12.54 -88.83
C TYR A 83 -49.48 12.06 -87.44
N THR A 84 -50.54 12.63 -86.91
CA THR A 84 -51.15 12.17 -85.66
C THR A 84 -52.18 11.09 -85.94
N TYR A 85 -52.59 10.35 -84.91
CA TYR A 85 -53.71 9.42 -85.04
C TYR A 85 -54.96 10.13 -85.57
N ASN A 86 -55.65 9.46 -86.48
CA ASN A 86 -56.89 9.92 -87.10
C ASN A 86 -57.79 8.69 -87.29
N ALA A 87 -58.88 8.64 -86.54
CA ALA A 87 -59.79 7.49 -86.51
C ALA A 87 -60.49 7.25 -87.85
N ASP A 88 -60.91 8.31 -88.54
CA ASP A 88 -61.60 8.21 -89.83
C ASP A 88 -60.65 7.67 -90.91
N PHE A 89 -59.41 8.16 -90.93
CA PHE A 89 -58.37 7.67 -91.83
C PHE A 89 -58.01 6.22 -91.53
N ALA A 90 -57.76 5.89 -90.25
CA ALA A 90 -57.47 4.52 -89.82
C ALA A 90 -58.57 3.56 -90.26
N GLY A 91 -59.84 3.92 -90.05
CA GLY A 91 -60.99 3.14 -90.50
C GLY A 91 -61.03 2.98 -92.03
N ALA A 92 -60.70 4.02 -92.79
CA ALA A 92 -60.72 3.99 -94.26
C ALA A 92 -59.62 3.10 -94.88
N ILE A 93 -58.45 3.01 -94.23
CA ILE A 93 -57.32 2.22 -94.73
C ILE A 93 -57.21 0.81 -94.13
N GLY A 94 -58.10 0.44 -93.20
CA GLY A 94 -58.06 -0.85 -92.50
C GLY A 94 -57.17 -0.89 -91.25
N GLY A 95 -56.76 0.27 -90.74
CA GLY A 95 -55.86 0.44 -89.60
C GLY A 95 -54.46 0.86 -90.01
N TYR A 96 -53.69 1.42 -89.06
CA TYR A 96 -52.29 1.70 -89.31
C TYR A 96 -51.49 0.38 -89.34
N ALA A 97 -50.61 0.23 -90.32
CA ALA A 97 -49.73 -0.94 -90.44
C ALA A 97 -48.71 -0.99 -89.30
N LYS A 98 -48.16 -2.18 -89.04
CA LYS A 98 -47.05 -2.34 -88.10
C LYS A 98 -45.88 -1.45 -88.52
N ASP A 99 -45.14 -0.95 -87.54
CA ASP A 99 -44.02 -0.03 -87.68
C ASP A 99 -44.40 1.38 -88.18
N ALA A 100 -45.70 1.69 -88.31
CA ALA A 100 -46.16 3.06 -88.51
C ALA A 100 -45.73 3.95 -87.34
N ILE A 101 -45.26 5.16 -87.65
CA ILE A 101 -44.84 6.15 -86.64
C ILE A 101 -45.80 7.33 -86.68
N LEU A 102 -46.42 7.62 -85.53
CA LEU A 102 -47.32 8.74 -85.36
C LEU A 102 -46.85 9.69 -84.26
N ALA A 103 -47.16 10.97 -84.40
CA ALA A 103 -47.02 11.93 -83.31
C ALA A 103 -48.20 11.85 -82.34
N GLY A 104 -47.95 12.16 -81.06
CA GLY A 104 -49.00 12.40 -80.08
C GLY A 104 -49.87 13.59 -80.46
N VAL A 105 -51.18 13.49 -80.23
CA VAL A 105 -52.16 14.57 -80.47
C VAL A 105 -52.15 15.55 -79.29
N SER A 106 -52.04 15.01 -78.07
CA SER A 106 -52.16 15.71 -76.80
C SER A 106 -50.88 15.67 -75.95
N THR A 107 -49.92 14.80 -76.30
CA THR A 107 -48.64 14.67 -75.61
C THR A 107 -47.46 14.97 -76.54
N THR A 108 -46.25 15.05 -75.99
CA THR A 108 -45.00 15.14 -76.76
C THR A 108 -44.48 13.77 -77.22
N ALA A 109 -45.30 12.71 -77.16
CA ALA A 109 -44.89 11.35 -77.49
C ALA A 109 -44.69 11.14 -79.00
N VAL A 110 -43.83 10.16 -79.32
CA VAL A 110 -43.69 9.58 -80.65
C VAL A 110 -44.04 8.10 -80.53
N TRP A 111 -45.09 7.68 -81.20
CA TRP A 111 -45.68 6.36 -81.09
C TRP A 111 -45.23 5.47 -82.24
N LEU A 112 -44.65 4.31 -81.93
CA LEU A 112 -44.38 3.24 -82.87
C LEU A 112 -45.48 2.18 -82.77
N ASN A 113 -46.16 1.92 -83.88
CA ASN A 113 -47.12 0.83 -83.96
C ASN A 113 -46.40 -0.51 -84.00
N THR A 114 -46.87 -1.48 -83.23
CA THR A 114 -46.26 -2.81 -83.07
C THR A 114 -47.09 -3.94 -83.69
N ILE A 115 -48.30 -3.64 -84.16
CA ILE A 115 -49.23 -4.60 -84.78
C ILE A 115 -49.77 -4.06 -86.10
N ASP A 116 -50.14 -4.95 -87.02
CA ASP A 116 -50.83 -4.57 -88.26
C ASP A 116 -52.31 -4.24 -87.99
N ASP A 117 -52.93 -3.53 -88.93
CA ASP A 117 -54.35 -3.16 -88.93
C ASP A 117 -54.81 -2.45 -87.62
N ASN A 118 -53.93 -1.62 -87.04
CA ASN A 118 -54.18 -1.01 -85.74
C ASN A 118 -55.19 0.14 -85.83
N LEU A 119 -56.35 -0.05 -85.19
CA LEU A 119 -57.45 0.92 -85.06
C LEU A 119 -57.51 1.58 -83.67
N THR A 120 -56.58 1.26 -82.77
CA THR A 120 -56.54 1.81 -81.42
C THR A 120 -55.88 3.17 -81.43
N ASP A 121 -56.49 4.14 -80.74
CA ASP A 121 -55.88 5.45 -80.50
C ASP A 121 -54.73 5.30 -79.48
N PRO A 122 -53.46 5.61 -79.84
CA PRO A 122 -52.33 5.51 -78.93
C PRO A 122 -52.45 6.39 -77.67
N GLU A 123 -53.29 7.42 -77.70
CA GLU A 123 -53.55 8.31 -76.56
C GLU A 123 -54.96 8.17 -75.99
N GLY A 124 -55.66 7.09 -76.35
CA GLY A 124 -56.98 6.74 -75.82
C GLY A 124 -56.93 6.10 -74.44
N ALA A 125 -57.99 5.35 -74.10
CA ALA A 125 -58.10 4.67 -72.80
C ALA A 125 -57.05 3.56 -72.62
N ASP A 126 -56.58 2.96 -73.71
CA ASP A 126 -55.42 2.08 -73.75
C ASP A 126 -54.55 2.42 -74.97
N SER A 127 -53.25 2.13 -74.86
CA SER A 127 -52.25 2.31 -75.92
C SER A 127 -51.93 0.97 -76.58
N ALA A 128 -52.94 0.10 -76.70
CA ALA A 128 -52.73 -1.28 -77.18
C ALA A 128 -52.11 -1.27 -78.59
N GLY A 129 -51.02 -2.05 -78.74
CA GLY A 129 -50.28 -2.10 -79.99
C GLY A 129 -49.34 -0.91 -80.23
N TRP A 130 -49.19 0.05 -79.30
CA TRP A 130 -48.32 1.22 -79.46
C TRP A 130 -47.18 1.25 -78.43
N VAL A 131 -46.00 1.71 -78.85
CA VAL A 131 -44.84 1.95 -77.97
C VAL A 131 -44.43 3.41 -78.07
N ASN A 132 -44.31 4.09 -76.93
CA ASN A 132 -43.75 5.44 -76.89
C ASN A 132 -42.22 5.37 -76.98
N LEU A 133 -41.66 5.81 -78.11
CA LEU A 133 -40.22 5.79 -78.38
C LEU A 133 -39.41 6.78 -77.52
N LEU A 134 -40.07 7.75 -76.88
CA LEU A 134 -39.42 8.73 -76.01
C LEU A 134 -39.52 8.38 -74.52
N ALA A 135 -40.27 7.34 -74.16
CA ALA A 135 -40.21 6.75 -72.83
C ALA A 135 -39.04 5.76 -72.77
N ASP A 136 -38.17 5.84 -71.74
CA ASP A 136 -36.98 4.98 -71.54
C ASP A 136 -37.33 3.50 -71.79
N PRO A 137 -37.01 2.93 -72.96
CA PRO A 137 -37.60 1.66 -73.37
C PRO A 137 -36.90 0.45 -72.74
N LEU A 138 -35.78 0.64 -72.04
CA LEU A 138 -34.93 -0.47 -71.58
C LEU A 138 -34.48 -0.39 -70.11
N LYS A 139 -34.82 0.66 -69.36
CA LYS A 139 -34.31 0.86 -67.98
C LYS A 139 -32.79 0.74 -67.90
N LEU A 140 -32.09 1.14 -68.97
CA LEU A 140 -30.66 0.87 -69.13
C LEU A 140 -29.79 1.77 -68.24
N PHE A 141 -30.37 2.81 -67.66
CA PHE A 141 -29.68 3.80 -66.84
C PHE A 141 -30.21 3.79 -65.40
N LEU A 142 -29.30 3.84 -64.43
CA LEU A 142 -29.61 4.05 -63.01
C LEU A 142 -30.06 5.50 -62.82
N TRP A 143 -31.18 5.70 -62.13
CA TRP A 143 -31.71 7.04 -61.89
C TRP A 143 -31.12 7.58 -60.59
N GLN A 144 -30.33 8.66 -60.66
CA GLN A 144 -29.67 9.26 -59.49
C GLN A 144 -30.66 9.60 -58.36
N LYS A 145 -31.91 9.97 -58.71
CA LYS A 145 -32.99 10.27 -57.76
C LYS A 145 -33.48 9.06 -56.96
N ASN A 146 -33.26 7.83 -57.45
CA ASN A 146 -33.76 6.61 -56.83
C ASN A 146 -32.78 6.01 -55.83
N ASN A 147 -31.60 6.63 -55.61
CA ASN A 147 -30.59 6.22 -54.62
C ASN A 147 -30.33 4.70 -54.61
N LEU A 148 -30.11 4.10 -55.78
CA LEU A 148 -29.85 2.66 -55.97
C LEU A 148 -31.01 1.73 -55.59
N SER A 149 -32.21 2.27 -55.34
CA SER A 149 -33.41 1.45 -55.05
C SER A 149 -33.90 0.67 -56.28
N ASP A 150 -33.55 1.14 -57.47
CA ASP A 150 -33.78 0.58 -58.80
C ASP A 150 -32.78 -0.52 -59.18
N LEU A 151 -31.78 -0.80 -58.34
CA LEU A 151 -30.86 -1.92 -58.50
C LEU A 151 -31.53 -3.23 -58.04
N GLN A 152 -31.81 -4.15 -58.97
CA GLN A 152 -32.57 -5.38 -58.66
C GLN A 152 -31.81 -6.40 -57.80
N ASN A 153 -30.48 -6.44 -57.90
CA ASN A 153 -29.65 -7.45 -57.22
C ASN A 153 -28.61 -6.81 -56.29
N LYS A 154 -29.13 -6.05 -55.31
CA LYS A 154 -28.32 -5.20 -54.40
C LYS A 154 -27.26 -5.99 -53.62
N GLY A 155 -27.53 -7.25 -53.28
CA GLY A 155 -26.59 -8.13 -52.58
C GLY A 155 -25.35 -8.44 -53.43
N THR A 156 -25.55 -9.01 -54.61
CA THR A 156 -24.46 -9.37 -55.53
C THR A 156 -23.63 -8.16 -55.97
N ALA A 157 -24.27 -7.00 -56.18
CA ALA A 157 -23.55 -5.78 -56.54
C ALA A 157 -22.61 -5.28 -55.42
N ARG A 158 -23.02 -5.43 -54.15
CA ARG A 158 -22.17 -5.11 -53.00
C ARG A 158 -20.99 -6.09 -52.88
N ASP A 159 -21.26 -7.38 -53.07
CA ASP A 159 -20.23 -8.43 -53.02
C ASP A 159 -19.13 -8.20 -54.07
N ASN A 160 -19.52 -7.91 -55.32
CA ASN A 160 -18.59 -7.66 -56.42
C ASN A 160 -17.75 -6.38 -56.22
N LEU A 161 -18.32 -5.37 -55.56
CA LEU A 161 -17.64 -4.10 -55.27
C LEU A 161 -16.89 -4.10 -53.94
N GLN A 162 -16.98 -5.20 -53.17
CA GLN A 162 -16.38 -5.33 -51.84
C GLN A 162 -16.79 -4.21 -50.86
N VAL A 163 -18.04 -3.75 -50.94
CA VAL A 163 -18.61 -2.71 -50.06
C VAL A 163 -19.75 -3.29 -49.20
N TYR A 164 -19.88 -2.85 -47.94
CA TYR A 164 -20.88 -3.39 -47.00
C TYR A 164 -22.10 -2.48 -46.82
N SER A 165 -23.23 -3.07 -46.41
CA SER A 165 -24.41 -2.32 -45.95
C SER A 165 -24.38 -2.18 -44.42
N GLN A 166 -24.92 -1.09 -43.87
CA GLN A 166 -24.98 -0.87 -42.42
C GLN A 166 -25.92 -1.86 -41.70
N GLU A 167 -26.82 -2.52 -42.42
CA GLU A 167 -27.83 -3.43 -41.88
C GLU A 167 -27.39 -4.90 -41.83
N GLN A 168 -26.35 -5.28 -42.57
CA GLN A 168 -25.78 -6.63 -42.52
C GLN A 168 -24.55 -6.60 -41.62
N THR A 169 -24.67 -7.11 -40.40
CA THR A 169 -23.55 -7.32 -39.49
C THR A 169 -22.57 -8.32 -40.13
N ASP A 170 -21.45 -7.81 -40.62
CA ASP A 170 -20.33 -8.64 -41.08
C ASP A 170 -19.62 -9.20 -39.85
N LEU A 171 -19.41 -10.53 -39.81
CA LEU A 171 -18.67 -11.24 -38.76
C LEU A 171 -17.21 -10.75 -38.61
N LYS A 172 -16.74 -9.86 -39.50
CA LYS A 172 -15.43 -9.22 -39.47
C LYS A 172 -15.35 -7.93 -38.64
N TYR A 173 -16.48 -7.36 -38.18
CA TYR A 173 -16.49 -6.14 -37.38
C TYR A 173 -17.13 -6.35 -36.01
N LEU A 174 -16.58 -5.67 -35.00
CA LEU A 174 -17.14 -5.68 -33.65
C LEU A 174 -18.49 -4.93 -33.62
N ALA A 175 -19.54 -5.62 -33.21
CA ALA A 175 -20.87 -5.10 -33.01
C ALA A 175 -20.91 -4.18 -31.78
N LYS A 176 -21.25 -2.90 -32.00
CA LYS A 176 -21.22 -1.87 -30.94
C LYS A 176 -22.17 -2.19 -29.78
N ASP A 177 -23.30 -2.80 -30.07
CA ASP A 177 -24.33 -3.20 -29.11
C ASP A 177 -23.92 -4.45 -28.29
N GLN A 178 -22.99 -5.25 -28.79
CA GLN A 178 -22.47 -6.40 -28.06
C GLN A 178 -21.36 -6.05 -27.06
N ASN A 179 -20.86 -4.81 -27.05
CA ASN A 179 -19.81 -4.34 -26.12
C ASN A 179 -18.59 -5.28 -26.05
N GLY A 180 -18.15 -5.82 -27.20
CA GLY A 180 -17.06 -6.80 -27.29
C GLY A 180 -17.46 -8.25 -26.94
N GLY A 181 -18.77 -8.53 -26.88
CA GLY A 181 -19.36 -9.84 -26.65
C GLY A 181 -19.02 -10.88 -27.72
N ASP A 182 -18.80 -10.40 -28.93
CA ASP A 182 -18.49 -11.08 -30.20
C ASP A 182 -17.01 -11.35 -30.44
N ILE A 183 -16.11 -10.90 -29.57
CA ILE A 183 -14.68 -11.15 -29.70
C ILE A 183 -14.41 -12.65 -29.47
N PRO A 184 -13.90 -13.38 -30.48
CA PRO A 184 -13.43 -14.75 -30.28
C PRO A 184 -12.22 -14.74 -29.35
N GLU A 185 -12.14 -15.66 -28.39
CA GLU A 185 -11.01 -15.73 -27.46
C GLU A 185 -10.78 -14.39 -26.70
N LYS A 186 -11.84 -13.86 -26.06
CA LYS A 186 -11.78 -12.64 -25.23
C LYS A 186 -10.53 -12.53 -24.34
N PRO A 187 -10.07 -13.62 -23.66
CA PRO A 187 -8.84 -13.56 -22.88
C PRO A 187 -7.59 -13.17 -23.69
N LEU A 188 -7.41 -13.76 -24.89
CA LEU A 188 -6.27 -13.48 -25.77
C LEU A 188 -6.37 -12.08 -26.39
N PHE A 189 -7.57 -11.64 -26.77
CA PHE A 189 -7.79 -10.27 -27.26
C PHE A 189 -7.39 -9.23 -26.21
N VAL A 190 -7.88 -9.38 -24.97
CA VAL A 190 -7.56 -8.50 -23.84
C VAL A 190 -6.05 -8.49 -23.57
N GLN A 191 -5.39 -9.64 -23.65
CA GLN A 191 -3.93 -9.76 -23.55
C GLN A 191 -3.18 -8.97 -24.64
N ASN A 192 -3.61 -9.08 -25.90
CA ASN A 192 -2.93 -8.44 -27.03
C ASN A 192 -3.06 -6.91 -27.05
N ILE A 193 -4.17 -6.37 -26.53
CA ILE A 193 -4.39 -4.92 -26.45
C ILE A 193 -3.92 -4.31 -25.12
N GLY A 194 -3.45 -5.13 -24.17
CA GLY A 194 -3.02 -4.68 -22.84
C GLY A 194 -4.16 -4.14 -21.97
N ALA A 195 -5.41 -4.52 -22.24
CA ALA A 195 -6.55 -4.14 -21.45
C ALA A 195 -6.67 -5.04 -20.21
N LEU A 196 -7.37 -4.57 -19.17
CA LEU A 196 -7.62 -5.33 -17.94
C LEU A 196 -9.09 -5.77 -17.87
N PRO A 197 -9.38 -7.02 -17.47
CA PRO A 197 -10.75 -7.41 -17.13
C PRO A 197 -11.23 -6.60 -15.91
N ALA A 198 -12.52 -6.25 -15.87
CA ALA A 198 -13.13 -5.46 -14.78
C ALA A 198 -12.98 -6.05 -13.37
N SER A 199 -12.63 -7.34 -13.27
CA SER A 199 -12.35 -8.08 -12.02
C SER A 199 -10.96 -8.74 -12.00
N GLY A 200 -10.09 -8.42 -12.96
CA GLY A 200 -8.73 -8.94 -13.04
C GLY A 200 -7.77 -8.16 -12.16
N THR A 201 -6.97 -8.87 -11.34
CA THR A 201 -5.75 -8.30 -10.76
C THR A 201 -4.79 -7.98 -11.91
N ALA A 202 -4.15 -6.82 -11.87
CA ALA A 202 -3.32 -6.30 -12.96
C ALA A 202 -2.24 -7.30 -13.42
N VAL A 203 -2.48 -8.08 -14.48
CA VAL A 203 -1.43 -8.90 -15.09
C VAL A 203 -0.72 -8.02 -16.12
N ALA A 204 0.40 -7.43 -15.69
CA ALA A 204 1.53 -6.89 -16.48
C ALA A 204 2.06 -5.51 -16.03
N ALA A 205 1.87 -5.13 -14.77
CA ALA A 205 2.93 -4.36 -14.11
C ALA A 205 4.03 -5.36 -13.76
N ASN A 206 4.92 -5.69 -14.71
CA ASN A 206 6.24 -6.22 -14.32
C ASN A 206 7.02 -5.22 -13.43
N ARG A 207 6.43 -4.04 -13.15
CA ARG A 207 6.92 -2.97 -12.30
C ARG A 207 5.71 -2.28 -11.65
N LEU A 208 5.43 -2.56 -10.37
CA LEU A 208 4.74 -1.56 -9.54
C LEU A 208 5.63 -0.30 -9.58
N ALA A 209 5.19 0.75 -10.26
CA ALA A 209 6.00 1.95 -10.46
C ALA A 209 5.91 2.87 -9.23
N SER A 210 7.07 3.38 -8.80
CA SER A 210 7.14 4.45 -7.79
C SER A 210 6.37 5.67 -8.28
N ARG A 211 5.64 6.34 -7.38
CA ARG A 211 5.01 7.66 -7.62
C ARG A 211 5.99 8.83 -7.40
N GLY A 212 7.29 8.54 -7.27
CA GLY A 212 8.30 9.53 -6.93
C GLY A 212 8.23 9.95 -5.47
N ALA A 213 8.83 11.10 -5.15
CA ALA A 213 8.90 11.60 -3.78
C ALA A 213 7.51 11.97 -3.23
N LEU A 214 7.06 11.25 -2.21
CA LEU A 214 5.78 11.53 -1.52
C LEU A 214 6.07 12.27 -0.21
N PRO A 215 5.39 13.37 0.16
CA PRO A 215 5.60 14.00 1.46
C PRO A 215 5.16 13.07 2.61
N ALA A 216 5.82 13.17 3.76
CA ALA A 216 5.41 12.47 4.97
C ALA A 216 4.05 12.99 5.45
N LEU A 217 3.10 12.08 5.68
CA LEU A 217 1.81 12.44 6.29
C LEU A 217 1.99 12.72 7.79
N THR A 218 1.32 13.75 8.28
CA THR A 218 1.37 14.22 9.67
C THR A 218 -0.03 14.56 10.16
N GLY A 219 -0.24 14.58 11.47
CA GLY A 219 -1.54 14.92 12.00
C GLY A 219 -2.59 13.82 11.74
N THR A 220 -3.81 14.26 11.50
CA THR A 220 -4.94 13.47 10.95
C THR A 220 -4.95 13.36 9.42
N THR A 221 -3.90 13.83 8.73
CA THR A 221 -3.90 13.91 7.26
C THR A 221 -3.76 12.52 6.62
N ARG A 222 -4.71 12.14 5.77
CA ARG A 222 -4.68 10.89 4.99
C ARG A 222 -4.18 11.14 3.56
N GLY A 223 -3.64 10.10 2.93
CA GLY A 223 -3.29 10.15 1.51
C GLY A 223 -4.55 10.19 0.64
N SER A 224 -4.54 10.97 -0.45
CA SER A 224 -5.67 11.06 -1.39
C SER A 224 -5.83 9.82 -2.28
N ASP A 225 -4.78 9.01 -2.40
CA ASP A 225 -4.75 7.81 -3.22
C ASP A 225 -5.32 6.59 -2.49
N SER A 226 -6.08 5.75 -3.19
CA SER A 226 -6.64 4.49 -2.67
C SER A 226 -5.81 3.27 -3.06
N GLY A 227 -5.62 2.31 -2.15
CA GLY A 227 -4.97 1.02 -2.39
C GLY A 227 -3.50 0.95 -1.94
N LEU A 228 -2.69 0.18 -2.68
CA LEU A 228 -1.26 0.00 -2.44
C LEU A 228 -0.47 1.05 -3.23
N ILE A 229 0.25 1.91 -2.53
CA ILE A 229 1.03 3.01 -3.11
C ILE A 229 2.50 2.81 -2.78
N MET A 230 3.36 2.93 -3.79
CA MET A 230 4.81 2.93 -3.65
C MET A 230 5.35 4.33 -3.94
N GLY A 231 6.23 4.83 -3.10
CA GLY A 231 6.89 6.12 -3.31
C GLY A 231 8.31 6.15 -2.79
N GLU A 232 8.96 7.27 -3.02
CA GLU A 232 10.32 7.54 -2.59
C GLU A 232 10.34 8.44 -1.36
N VAL A 233 11.27 8.14 -0.47
CA VAL A 233 11.69 9.00 0.62
C VAL A 233 12.96 9.69 0.21
N TYR A 234 12.88 11.01 0.10
CA TYR A 234 13.98 11.84 -0.37
C TYR A 234 13.89 13.22 0.29
N ASN A 235 14.46 13.32 1.49
CA ASN A 235 14.51 14.54 2.30
C ASN A 235 13.14 15.23 2.47
N ASN A 236 12.09 14.44 2.74
CA ASN A 236 10.68 14.84 2.67
C ASN A 236 9.91 14.54 3.97
N GLY A 237 10.60 14.56 5.12
CA GLY A 237 9.99 14.54 6.45
C GLY A 237 9.77 13.16 7.09
N TYR A 238 10.27 12.09 6.48
CA TYR A 238 10.26 10.75 7.10
C TYR A 238 11.41 10.57 8.11
N PRO A 239 11.35 9.54 8.99
CA PRO A 239 12.41 9.21 9.92
C PRO A 239 13.81 9.06 9.31
N THR A 240 13.89 8.65 8.04
CA THR A 240 15.14 8.53 7.29
C THR A 240 15.24 9.59 6.20
N GLN A 241 16.44 10.09 5.95
CA GLN A 241 16.68 11.05 4.86
C GLN A 241 16.40 10.46 3.47
N TYR A 242 16.68 9.17 3.27
CA TYR A 242 16.51 8.46 1.99
C TYR A 242 15.92 7.07 2.19
N GLY A 243 15.04 6.64 1.29
CA GLY A 243 14.37 5.34 1.40
C GLY A 243 13.24 5.14 0.39
N ASN A 244 12.46 4.08 0.61
CA ASN A 244 11.24 3.77 -0.12
C ASN A 244 10.08 3.63 0.88
N ILE A 245 8.89 4.08 0.48
CA ILE A 245 7.68 3.95 1.28
C ILE A 245 6.65 3.06 0.58
N LEU A 246 6.06 2.16 1.36
CA LEU A 246 4.86 1.43 0.99
C LEU A 246 3.69 1.94 1.85
N ARG A 247 2.68 2.52 1.20
CA ARG A 247 1.47 3.01 1.86
C ARG A 247 0.29 2.14 1.47
N LEU A 248 -0.47 1.72 2.47
CA LEU A 248 -1.70 0.96 2.36
C LEU A 248 -2.84 1.90 2.76
N THR A 249 -3.79 2.15 1.87
CA THR A 249 -4.97 2.96 2.18
C THR A 249 -6.25 2.14 2.08
N GLY A 250 -7.13 2.30 3.08
CA GLY A 250 -8.37 1.54 3.22
C GLY A 250 -9.32 2.17 4.24
N THR A 251 -10.04 1.35 5.02
CA THR A 251 -10.85 1.86 6.14
C THR A 251 -9.94 2.55 7.18
N GLY A 252 -8.81 1.94 7.50
CA GLY A 252 -7.64 2.58 8.11
C GLY A 252 -6.43 2.54 7.16
N ASP A 253 -5.37 3.27 7.50
CA ASP A 253 -4.16 3.34 6.69
C ASP A 253 -2.93 2.77 7.43
N GLY A 254 -1.92 2.37 6.67
CA GLY A 254 -0.66 1.87 7.19
C GLY A 254 0.51 2.25 6.30
N GLU A 255 1.69 2.44 6.90
CA GLU A 255 2.90 2.78 6.18
C GLU A 255 4.07 1.92 6.65
N ILE A 256 4.84 1.41 5.69
CA ILE A 256 6.14 0.76 5.91
C ILE A 256 7.21 1.56 5.16
N LEU A 257 8.20 2.02 5.91
CA LEU A 257 9.37 2.73 5.40
C LEU A 257 10.57 1.80 5.41
N ILE A 258 11.29 1.73 4.30
CA ILE A 258 12.58 1.05 4.18
C ILE A 258 13.61 2.11 3.83
N GLY A 259 14.48 2.46 4.79
CA GLY A 259 15.55 3.41 4.56
C GLY A 259 16.60 2.89 3.58
N TRP A 260 17.49 3.77 3.14
CA TRP A 260 18.72 3.37 2.46
C TRP A 260 19.89 3.53 3.43
N SER A 261 20.71 2.48 3.55
CA SER A 261 21.85 2.45 4.49
C SER A 261 23.01 3.37 4.09
N GLY A 262 23.02 3.87 2.85
CA GLY A 262 24.10 4.71 2.31
C GLY A 262 25.42 3.96 2.09
N THR A 263 25.51 2.69 2.49
CA THR A 263 26.71 1.85 2.38
C THR A 263 26.35 0.53 1.69
N ASN A 264 27.09 0.16 0.65
CA ASN A 264 26.82 -1.05 -0.12
C ASN A 264 26.83 -2.30 0.78
N GLY A 265 25.72 -3.04 0.79
CA GLY A 265 25.57 -4.27 1.58
C GLY A 265 25.29 -4.06 3.07
N ALA A 266 25.24 -2.81 3.57
CA ALA A 266 24.89 -2.55 4.95
C ALA A 266 23.37 -2.67 5.18
N PRO A 267 22.94 -3.16 6.35
CA PRO A 267 21.52 -3.27 6.71
C PRO A 267 20.88 -1.89 6.73
N ALA A 268 19.63 -1.81 6.26
CA ALA A 268 18.86 -0.58 6.25
C ALA A 268 17.88 -0.54 7.45
N PRO A 269 17.63 0.64 8.03
CA PRO A 269 16.59 0.79 9.03
C PRO A 269 15.22 0.69 8.34
N ALA A 270 14.26 0.04 9.00
CA ALA A 270 12.88 -0.05 8.54
C ALA A 270 11.94 0.40 9.64
N TYR A 271 10.84 1.07 9.27
CA TYR A 271 9.87 1.60 10.21
C TYR A 271 8.46 1.25 9.77
N ILE A 272 7.55 1.17 10.73
CA ILE A 272 6.12 0.95 10.52
C ILE A 272 5.30 1.95 11.33
N ARG A 273 4.16 2.35 10.79
CA ARG A 273 3.14 3.12 11.51
C ARG A 273 1.74 2.84 10.96
N SER A 274 0.73 3.25 11.71
CA SER A 274 -0.68 3.06 11.36
C SER A 274 -1.52 4.30 11.62
N HIS A 275 -2.66 4.39 10.93
CA HIS A 275 -3.70 5.39 11.13
C HIS A 275 -5.06 4.70 11.22
N ARG A 276 -5.81 4.95 12.30
CA ARG A 276 -7.10 4.31 12.57
C ARG A 276 -8.22 4.82 11.64
N ASP A 277 -9.30 4.06 11.53
CA ASP A 277 -10.49 4.31 10.70
C ASP A 277 -11.46 5.36 11.26
N THR A 278 -10.97 6.43 11.88
CA THR A 278 -11.80 7.52 12.43
C THR A 278 -11.25 8.89 12.01
N ALA A 279 -12.13 9.87 11.81
CA ALA A 279 -11.75 11.19 11.29
C ALA A 279 -10.76 11.95 12.18
N ASP A 280 -10.83 11.75 13.50
CA ASP A 280 -9.96 12.40 14.48
C ASP A 280 -8.71 11.55 14.82
N ALA A 281 -8.47 10.45 14.10
CA ALA A 281 -7.29 9.62 14.35
C ALA A 281 -6.03 10.35 13.88
N GLU A 282 -5.03 10.38 14.75
CA GLU A 282 -3.68 10.81 14.41
C GLU A 282 -2.87 9.62 13.88
N TRP A 283 -1.88 9.89 13.02
CA TRP A 283 -0.86 8.90 12.71
C TRP A 283 -0.12 8.48 13.98
N SER A 284 0.09 7.18 14.17
CA SER A 284 0.97 6.71 15.22
C SER A 284 2.40 7.21 15.01
N GLU A 285 3.17 7.33 16.08
CA GLU A 285 4.62 7.48 15.97
C GLU A 285 5.21 6.32 15.15
N TRP A 286 6.38 6.58 14.56
CA TRP A 286 7.12 5.58 13.80
C TRP A 286 7.76 4.57 14.73
N ALA A 287 7.41 3.29 14.57
CA ALA A 287 8.07 2.19 15.26
C ALA A 287 9.17 1.61 14.36
N MET A 288 10.41 1.54 14.86
CA MET A 288 11.52 0.91 14.13
C MET A 288 11.44 -0.62 14.25
N LEU A 289 11.63 -1.31 13.13
CA LEU A 289 11.77 -2.76 13.07
C LEU A 289 13.23 -3.13 13.35
N TYR A 290 13.43 -3.95 14.38
CA TYR A 290 14.75 -4.47 14.73
C TYR A 290 15.00 -5.85 14.14
N THR A 291 16.23 -6.11 13.74
CA THR A 291 16.69 -7.39 13.20
C THR A 291 18.02 -7.78 13.82
N THR A 292 18.52 -9.00 13.55
CA THR A 292 19.87 -9.39 13.99
C THR A 292 20.98 -8.53 13.38
N LEU A 293 20.75 -7.91 12.22
CA LEU A 293 21.70 -7.00 11.57
C LEU A 293 21.43 -5.51 11.86
N ASN A 294 20.26 -5.17 12.41
CA ASN A 294 19.93 -3.85 12.94
C ASN A 294 19.29 -4.02 14.33
N PRO A 295 20.07 -4.44 15.34
CA PRO A 295 19.53 -4.71 16.66
C PRO A 295 19.08 -3.41 17.33
N PRO A 296 18.20 -3.49 18.35
CA PRO A 296 17.97 -2.34 19.20
C PRO A 296 19.31 -1.87 19.79
N PRO A 297 19.46 -0.56 20.09
CA PRO A 297 20.60 -0.08 20.85
C PRO A 297 20.84 -1.00 22.05
N ASP A 298 22.02 -1.60 22.09
CA ASP A 298 22.31 -2.72 22.98
C ASP A 298 22.34 -2.21 24.43
N SER A 299 21.22 -2.33 25.13
CA SER A 299 21.08 -1.77 26.49
C SER A 299 21.92 -2.54 27.52
N HIS A 300 22.34 -3.77 27.19
CA HIS A 300 23.26 -4.60 27.96
C HIS A 300 24.26 -5.31 27.02
N PRO A 301 25.50 -4.83 26.89
CA PRO A 301 26.47 -5.37 25.95
C PRO A 301 26.90 -6.81 26.29
N VAL A 302 27.27 -7.58 25.25
CA VAL A 302 27.88 -8.92 25.40
C VAL A 302 29.08 -8.84 26.34
N GLY A 303 29.18 -9.79 27.27
CA GLY A 303 30.24 -9.81 28.29
C GLY A 303 29.92 -9.08 29.58
N ALA A 304 28.79 -8.36 29.68
CA ALA A 304 28.34 -7.84 30.97
C ALA A 304 27.84 -8.98 31.86
N ALA A 305 28.25 -8.97 33.14
CA ALA A 305 27.73 -9.89 34.14
C ALA A 305 26.29 -9.49 34.53
N ILE A 306 25.36 -10.44 34.44
CA ILE A 306 23.94 -10.25 34.73
C ILE A 306 23.58 -11.09 35.96
N ALA A 307 22.96 -10.45 36.95
CA ALA A 307 22.43 -11.15 38.13
C ALA A 307 21.12 -11.86 37.75
N TRP A 308 21.13 -13.18 37.77
CA TRP A 308 20.01 -14.03 37.36
C TRP A 308 19.39 -14.76 38.56
N PRO A 309 18.08 -14.64 38.82
CA PRO A 309 17.43 -15.13 40.03
C PRO A 309 17.09 -16.63 40.02
N SER A 310 17.44 -17.39 38.97
CA SER A 310 17.04 -18.79 38.79
C SER A 310 18.25 -19.67 38.49
N ASP A 311 18.17 -20.96 38.82
CA ASP A 311 19.17 -21.96 38.42
C ASP A 311 19.03 -22.38 36.95
N ALA A 312 17.86 -22.14 36.34
CA ALA A 312 17.64 -22.39 34.92
C ALA A 312 18.27 -21.27 34.08
N THR A 313 19.38 -21.57 33.42
CA THR A 313 20.07 -20.60 32.56
C THR A 313 19.32 -20.40 31.24
N PRO A 314 18.97 -19.16 30.84
CA PRO A 314 18.29 -18.91 29.57
C PRO A 314 19.16 -19.27 28.36
N ALA A 315 18.52 -19.64 27.25
CA ALA A 315 19.22 -19.90 25.99
C ALA A 315 20.00 -18.65 25.52
N GLY A 316 21.22 -18.86 25.01
CA GLY A 316 22.12 -17.76 24.61
C GLY A 316 22.97 -17.17 25.73
N TYR A 317 22.83 -17.67 26.96
CA TYR A 317 23.61 -17.27 28.12
C TYR A 317 24.41 -18.44 28.69
N ALA A 318 25.48 -18.12 29.43
CA ALA A 318 26.23 -19.09 30.21
C ALA A 318 26.42 -18.60 31.65
N LEU A 319 26.47 -19.52 32.62
CA LEU A 319 26.91 -19.23 33.98
C LEU A 319 28.37 -18.80 33.99
N MET A 320 28.75 -17.85 34.84
CA MET A 320 30.12 -17.35 34.95
C MET A 320 30.92 -18.16 35.97
N GLN A 321 31.59 -19.23 35.52
CA GLN A 321 32.21 -20.27 36.37
C GLN A 321 33.70 -20.50 36.09
N GLY A 322 34.39 -19.56 35.43
CA GLY A 322 35.83 -19.73 35.12
C GLY A 322 36.11 -20.53 33.85
N GLN A 323 35.10 -20.84 33.04
CA GLN A 323 35.25 -21.68 31.84
C GLN A 323 35.84 -20.93 30.65
N SER A 324 36.58 -21.67 29.81
CA SER A 324 37.05 -21.17 28.51
C SER A 324 35.95 -21.15 27.46
N PHE A 325 36.09 -20.29 26.45
CA PHE A 325 35.20 -20.24 25.28
C PHE A 325 36.00 -20.07 23.97
N ASP A 326 35.38 -20.46 22.85
CA ASP A 326 35.95 -20.26 21.52
C ASP A 326 35.75 -18.80 21.07
N LYS A 327 36.86 -18.07 20.94
CA LYS A 327 36.88 -16.66 20.53
C LYS A 327 36.40 -16.44 19.10
N SER A 328 36.58 -17.43 18.22
CA SER A 328 36.10 -17.37 16.84
C SER A 328 34.59 -17.55 16.76
N ALA A 329 34.02 -18.39 17.63
CA ALA A 329 32.57 -18.57 17.73
C ALA A 329 31.86 -17.39 18.42
N TYR A 330 32.52 -16.75 19.39
CA TYR A 330 31.95 -15.66 20.19
C TYR A 330 32.83 -14.38 20.13
N PRO A 331 32.87 -13.68 18.98
CA PRO A 331 33.77 -12.55 18.78
C PRO A 331 33.44 -11.35 19.69
N LEU A 332 32.15 -11.08 19.96
CA LEU A 332 31.76 -9.99 20.87
C LEU A 332 32.13 -10.30 22.33
N LEU A 333 32.01 -11.55 22.75
CA LEU A 333 32.47 -11.98 24.08
C LEU A 333 34.01 -11.92 24.19
N ALA A 334 34.73 -12.20 23.10
CA ALA A 334 36.19 -12.07 23.03
C ALA A 334 36.68 -10.62 23.16
N ILE A 335 35.86 -9.62 22.79
CA ILE A 335 36.15 -8.21 23.06
C ILE A 335 36.12 -7.93 24.57
N ALA A 336 35.10 -8.45 25.27
CA ALA A 336 34.97 -8.28 26.72
C ALA A 336 36.01 -9.09 27.51
N TYR A 337 36.29 -10.32 27.09
CA TYR A 337 37.24 -11.24 27.73
C TYR A 337 38.31 -11.71 26.72
N PRO A 338 39.36 -10.90 26.46
CA PRO A 338 40.40 -11.25 25.48
C PRO A 338 41.19 -12.53 25.82
N SER A 339 41.18 -12.94 27.09
CA SER A 339 41.76 -14.21 27.55
C SER A 339 41.09 -15.44 26.96
N GLY A 340 39.84 -15.33 26.47
CA GLY A 340 39.02 -16.47 26.11
C GLY A 340 38.49 -17.25 27.32
N VAL A 341 38.48 -16.64 28.50
CA VAL A 341 38.00 -17.24 29.75
C VAL A 341 36.98 -16.33 30.41
N ILE A 342 35.80 -16.86 30.70
CA ILE A 342 34.76 -16.16 31.47
C ILE A 342 35.18 -16.18 32.94
N PRO A 343 35.14 -15.05 33.69
CA PRO A 343 35.46 -15.04 35.12
C PRO A 343 34.60 -16.01 35.94
N ASP A 344 35.18 -16.62 36.98
CA ASP A 344 34.37 -17.31 38.00
C ASP A 344 33.82 -16.29 38.98
N MET A 345 32.49 -16.15 39.00
CA MET A 345 31.79 -15.15 39.81
C MET A 345 31.10 -15.75 41.03
N ARG A 346 31.25 -17.06 41.28
CA ARG A 346 30.64 -17.72 42.44
C ARG A 346 31.28 -17.21 43.73
N GLY A 347 30.46 -16.74 44.67
CA GLY A 347 30.91 -16.15 45.94
C GLY A 347 31.50 -14.73 45.80
N TRP A 348 31.62 -14.19 44.58
CA TRP A 348 32.19 -12.86 44.36
C TRP A 348 31.12 -11.77 44.30
N THR A 349 31.44 -10.60 44.87
CA THR A 349 30.64 -9.37 44.70
C THR A 349 31.32 -8.42 43.73
N ILE A 350 30.56 -7.87 42.79
CA ILE A 350 31.09 -6.86 41.85
C ILE A 350 31.34 -5.55 42.59
N LYS A 351 32.58 -5.08 42.54
CA LYS A 351 33.01 -3.77 43.03
C LYS A 351 33.52 -2.95 41.86
N GLY A 352 33.07 -1.69 41.77
CA GLY A 352 33.58 -0.76 40.76
C GLY A 352 35.10 -0.66 40.83
N LYS A 353 35.77 -0.74 39.68
CA LYS A 353 37.23 -0.61 39.62
C LYS A 353 37.62 0.78 40.17
N PRO A 354 38.48 0.86 41.20
CA PRO A 354 38.95 2.14 41.69
C PRO A 354 39.79 2.87 40.63
N ILE A 355 39.92 4.19 40.77
CA ILE A 355 40.71 5.02 39.85
C ILE A 355 42.17 4.53 39.71
N SER A 356 42.72 3.93 40.77
CA SER A 356 44.08 3.41 40.82
C SER A 356 44.20 2.19 41.76
N GLY A 357 45.33 1.49 41.71
CA GLY A 357 45.67 0.41 42.64
C GLY A 357 45.11 -0.97 42.30
N ARG A 358 44.24 -1.11 41.28
CA ARG A 358 43.70 -2.40 40.83
C ARG A 358 43.50 -2.49 39.32
N ALA A 359 43.66 -3.68 38.76
CA ALA A 359 43.32 -3.99 37.37
C ALA A 359 41.84 -4.41 37.24
N VAL A 360 41.28 -4.27 36.03
CA VAL A 360 39.96 -4.83 35.68
C VAL A 360 40.02 -6.35 35.87
N LEU A 361 38.97 -6.95 36.44
CA LEU A 361 38.87 -8.38 36.80
C LEU A 361 39.89 -8.89 37.85
N SER A 362 40.65 -8.02 38.51
CA SER A 362 41.44 -8.43 39.69
C SER A 362 40.50 -8.88 40.82
N GLN A 363 40.95 -9.82 41.65
CA GLN A 363 40.25 -10.29 42.84
C GLN A 363 40.77 -9.57 44.10
N GLU A 364 39.90 -9.42 45.11
CA GLU A 364 40.23 -8.83 46.42
C GLU A 364 39.50 -9.64 47.48
N MET A 365 40.24 -10.26 48.39
CA MET A 365 39.65 -11.03 49.49
C MET A 365 38.91 -10.12 50.47
N ASP A 366 37.98 -10.69 51.21
CA ASP A 366 37.28 -10.00 52.29
C ASP A 366 38.25 -9.64 53.44
N GLY A 367 37.89 -8.64 54.23
CA GLY A 367 38.72 -8.21 55.34
C GLY A 367 38.03 -7.17 56.21
N ASN A 368 38.27 -7.27 57.52
CA ASN A 368 37.75 -6.30 58.46
C ASN A 368 38.60 -5.01 58.46
N LYS A 369 37.95 -3.88 58.68
CA LYS A 369 38.66 -2.60 58.81
C LYS A 369 39.46 -2.61 60.11
N SER A 370 40.68 -2.06 60.07
CA SER A 370 41.52 -1.88 61.26
C SER A 370 40.76 -1.13 62.35
N HIS A 371 40.69 -1.72 63.55
CA HIS A 371 40.02 -1.14 64.72
C HIS A 371 40.61 -1.71 66.03
N SER A 372 40.23 -1.10 67.16
CA SER A 372 40.62 -1.52 68.51
C SER A 372 39.43 -1.39 69.46
N HIS A 373 39.50 -2.04 70.63
CA HIS A 373 38.49 -1.94 71.68
C HIS A 373 39.10 -1.34 72.94
N THR A 374 38.29 -0.63 73.72
CA THR A 374 38.64 -0.29 75.10
C THR A 374 38.39 -1.50 76.00
N ALA A 375 39.28 -1.77 76.94
CA ALA A 375 39.18 -2.87 77.88
C ALA A 375 39.38 -2.37 79.32
N ARG A 376 38.76 -3.05 80.28
CA ARG A 376 38.92 -2.78 81.72
C ARG A 376 39.08 -4.07 82.51
N ALA A 377 40.01 -4.09 83.45
CA ALA A 377 40.06 -5.11 84.50
C ALA A 377 39.17 -4.67 85.67
N GLN A 378 38.51 -5.60 86.33
CA GLN A 378 37.73 -5.32 87.53
C GLN A 378 38.64 -5.32 88.77
N ASP A 379 38.27 -4.51 89.77
CA ASP A 379 38.95 -4.54 91.06
C ASP A 379 38.76 -5.91 91.73
N THR A 380 39.83 -6.43 92.33
CA THR A 380 39.83 -7.73 93.01
C THR A 380 40.30 -7.55 94.45
N ASP A 381 39.42 -7.87 95.40
CA ASP A 381 39.76 -7.93 96.81
C ASP A 381 40.51 -9.24 97.12
N LEU A 382 41.73 -9.13 97.65
CA LEU A 382 42.54 -10.28 98.05
C LEU A 382 42.14 -10.85 99.42
N GLY A 383 41.25 -10.16 100.14
CA GLY A 383 40.72 -10.51 101.46
C GLY A 383 41.77 -10.42 102.58
N THR A 384 41.33 -10.66 103.81
CA THR A 384 42.19 -10.67 104.99
C THR A 384 43.07 -11.92 105.04
N LYS A 385 44.30 -11.80 105.55
CA LYS A 385 45.22 -12.92 105.81
C LYS A 385 45.75 -12.82 107.24
N SER A 386 45.82 -13.94 107.94
CA SER A 386 46.40 -14.00 109.29
C SER A 386 47.90 -14.23 109.20
N THR A 387 48.68 -13.55 110.05
CA THR A 387 50.11 -13.79 110.19
C THR A 387 50.35 -15.10 110.96
N SER A 388 51.59 -15.59 110.94
CA SER A 388 52.01 -16.67 111.85
C SER A 388 51.96 -16.21 113.31
N SER A 389 51.64 -17.12 114.23
CA SER A 389 51.69 -16.86 115.68
C SER A 389 53.14 -16.69 116.16
N PHE A 390 53.36 -15.75 117.08
CA PHE A 390 54.63 -15.56 117.77
C PHE A 390 54.38 -15.44 119.27
N ASP A 391 55.05 -16.26 120.07
CA ASP A 391 54.91 -16.30 121.53
C ASP A 391 56.12 -15.65 122.22
N TYR A 392 55.86 -14.65 123.07
CA TYR A 392 56.91 -13.98 123.86
C TYR A 392 57.41 -14.84 125.03
N GLY A 393 56.67 -15.89 125.41
CA GLY A 393 56.93 -16.72 126.58
C GLY A 393 56.81 -15.94 127.90
N THR A 394 57.40 -16.46 128.97
CA THR A 394 57.41 -15.81 130.29
C THR A 394 58.57 -14.82 130.41
N LYS A 395 58.30 -13.60 130.89
CA LYS A 395 59.30 -12.59 131.24
C LYS A 395 59.29 -12.32 132.74
N SER A 396 60.46 -12.13 133.34
CA SER A 396 60.62 -11.84 134.77
C SER A 396 60.81 -10.34 135.02
N THR A 397 60.33 -9.85 136.16
CA THR A 397 60.55 -8.46 136.62
C THR A 397 61.94 -8.29 137.23
N ASN A 398 62.39 -7.05 137.42
CA ASN A 398 63.55 -6.78 138.27
C ASN A 398 63.22 -7.03 139.75
N THR A 399 64.24 -7.23 140.59
CA THR A 399 64.08 -7.44 142.04
C THR A 399 64.12 -6.10 142.77
N THR A 400 63.02 -5.73 143.45
CA THR A 400 62.89 -4.47 144.21
C THR A 400 61.84 -4.62 145.33
N GLY A 401 61.62 -3.59 146.14
CA GLY A 401 60.61 -3.56 147.20
C GLY A 401 61.12 -3.88 148.61
N ASN A 402 62.42 -4.10 148.77
CA ASN A 402 63.02 -4.28 150.10
C ASN A 402 62.94 -2.97 150.90
N HIS A 403 62.36 -3.04 152.10
CA HIS A 403 62.22 -1.91 153.00
C HIS A 403 62.22 -2.38 154.46
N THR A 404 62.57 -1.49 155.39
CA THR A 404 62.61 -1.78 156.83
C THR A 404 61.52 -1.02 157.58
N HIS A 405 60.89 -1.66 158.55
CA HIS A 405 59.99 -1.02 159.50
C HIS A 405 60.71 -0.83 160.84
N GLN A 406 60.45 0.28 161.54
CA GLN A 406 60.97 0.53 162.88
C GLN A 406 59.82 0.54 163.87
N PHE A 407 59.98 -0.17 165.00
CA PHE A 407 59.02 -0.16 166.10
C PHE A 407 59.73 0.06 167.43
N GLY A 408 59.08 0.79 168.33
CA GLY A 408 59.55 1.04 169.69
C GLY A 408 58.37 1.40 170.58
N GLY A 409 58.34 0.86 171.79
CA GLY A 409 57.27 1.07 172.75
C GLY A 409 57.83 1.32 174.15
N TYR A 410 57.16 2.17 174.92
CA TYR A 410 57.48 2.36 176.33
C TYR A 410 56.77 1.30 177.16
N ILE A 411 57.52 0.59 178.02
CA ILE A 411 56.98 -0.36 178.98
C ILE A 411 57.16 0.22 180.40
N ASN A 412 56.04 0.38 181.11
CA ASN A 412 56.01 0.86 182.48
C ASN A 412 55.85 -0.32 183.46
N SER A 413 56.72 -0.43 184.47
CA SER A 413 56.59 -1.38 185.59
C SER A 413 56.38 -0.61 186.91
N PHE A 414 55.39 -1.03 187.73
CA PHE A 414 54.89 -0.22 188.85
C PHE A 414 55.08 -0.82 190.26
N TYR A 415 55.56 -2.06 190.44
CA TYR A 415 55.72 -2.66 191.78
C TYR A 415 56.97 -3.54 191.90
N GLY A 416 57.86 -3.23 192.86
CA GLY A 416 58.91 -4.14 193.35
C GLY A 416 60.36 -3.62 193.33
N ASP A 417 60.71 -2.64 192.49
CA ASP A 417 62.11 -2.18 192.30
C ASP A 417 62.25 -0.68 191.94
N SER A 418 61.47 0.18 192.59
CA SER A 418 61.58 1.66 192.50
C SER A 418 61.06 2.33 191.22
N SER A 419 60.02 1.79 190.58
CA SER A 419 59.20 2.50 189.58
C SER A 419 59.99 3.11 188.42
N HIS A 420 60.30 2.31 187.40
CA HIS A 420 61.00 2.79 186.21
C HIS A 420 60.22 2.54 184.92
N THR A 421 60.21 3.55 184.05
CA THR A 421 59.78 3.43 182.66
C THR A 421 60.98 2.97 181.85
N SER A 422 60.89 1.80 181.23
CA SER A 422 61.91 1.34 180.30
C SER A 422 61.42 1.55 178.86
N PHE A 423 62.23 2.20 178.03
CA PHE A 423 62.02 2.14 176.60
C PHE A 423 62.53 0.77 176.15
N GLN A 424 61.66 -0.03 175.54
CA GLN A 424 62.10 -1.24 174.86
C GLN A 424 62.39 -0.87 173.40
N PRO A 425 63.66 -0.58 173.05
CA PRO A 425 64.04 -0.58 171.64
C PRO A 425 63.74 -1.99 171.12
N GLY A 426 62.94 -2.10 170.05
CA GLY A 426 62.53 -3.39 169.49
C GLY A 426 63.71 -4.30 169.22
N GLY A 427 64.02 -5.19 170.16
CA GLY A 427 65.23 -6.02 170.18
C GLY A 427 65.11 -7.27 169.30
N GLY A 428 64.83 -7.09 168.01
CA GLY A 428 64.91 -8.17 167.01
C GLY A 428 63.77 -9.20 167.03
N ALA A 429 62.59 -8.87 167.58
CA ALA A 429 61.40 -9.73 167.43
C ALA A 429 60.94 -9.74 165.96
N TRP A 430 60.77 -10.94 165.38
CA TRP A 430 60.36 -11.13 163.99
C TRP A 430 58.87 -10.84 163.82
N THR A 431 58.50 -10.04 162.82
CA THR A 431 57.10 -9.87 162.41
C THR A 431 56.59 -11.13 161.70
N GLN A 432 55.26 -11.34 161.63
CA GLN A 432 54.68 -12.42 160.82
C GLN A 432 54.96 -12.21 159.32
N ALA A 433 54.94 -13.28 158.53
CA ALA A 433 55.08 -13.19 157.08
C ALA A 433 53.93 -12.39 156.47
N ALA A 434 54.27 -11.28 155.82
CA ALA A 434 53.34 -10.38 155.15
C ALA A 434 54.05 -9.73 153.93
N GLY A 435 53.28 -9.18 153.01
CA GLY A 435 53.83 -8.51 151.82
C GLY A 435 53.90 -9.36 150.55
N ASP A 436 53.30 -10.56 150.55
CA ASP A 436 53.02 -11.27 149.30
C ASP A 436 51.99 -10.47 148.50
N HIS A 437 52.39 -10.02 147.31
CA HIS A 437 51.56 -9.20 146.45
C HIS A 437 51.96 -9.41 144.99
N ALA A 438 50.99 -9.22 144.09
CA ALA A 438 51.21 -9.24 142.65
C ALA A 438 50.93 -7.85 142.07
N HIS A 439 51.62 -7.54 140.97
CA HIS A 439 51.38 -6.33 140.18
C HIS A 439 50.72 -6.70 138.85
N THR A 440 49.76 -5.89 138.42
CA THR A 440 49.20 -5.97 137.07
C THR A 440 50.06 -5.13 136.14
N VAL A 441 50.65 -5.74 135.11
CA VAL A 441 51.42 -5.02 134.07
C VAL A 441 50.66 -5.08 132.76
N TYR A 442 50.21 -3.94 132.26
CA TYR A 442 49.58 -3.81 130.96
C TYR A 442 50.64 -3.58 129.87
N ILE A 443 50.77 -4.50 128.91
CA ILE A 443 51.77 -4.41 127.82
C ILE A 443 51.27 -3.53 126.66
N GLY A 444 49.97 -3.61 126.33
CA GLY A 444 49.34 -2.84 125.25
C GLY A 444 49.26 -3.58 123.90
N GLY A 445 48.50 -3.00 122.97
CA GLY A 445 48.41 -3.45 121.59
C GLY A 445 49.57 -2.90 120.74
N HIS A 446 49.97 -3.64 119.71
CA HIS A 446 50.92 -3.17 118.71
C HIS A 446 50.52 -3.67 117.32
N GLU A 447 50.97 -2.99 116.28
CA GLU A 447 50.73 -3.31 114.88
C GLU A 447 52.04 -3.32 114.10
N HIS A 448 52.06 -4.05 112.98
CA HIS A 448 53.18 -4.10 112.04
C HIS A 448 52.70 -3.68 110.65
N THR A 449 53.60 -3.16 109.83
CA THR A 449 53.34 -2.88 108.41
C THR A 449 54.09 -3.87 107.53
N MET A 450 53.49 -4.28 106.40
CA MET A 450 54.08 -5.19 105.42
C MET A 450 53.95 -4.61 104.01
N TYR A 451 55.05 -4.57 103.27
CA TYR A 451 55.06 -4.20 101.85
C TYR A 451 54.81 -5.43 100.96
N ILE A 452 53.83 -5.36 100.05
CA ILE A 452 53.42 -6.48 99.18
C ILE A 452 54.13 -6.45 97.81
N GLY A 453 54.34 -5.27 97.23
CA GLY A 453 55.00 -5.08 95.93
C GLY A 453 54.05 -5.08 94.70
N PRO A 454 54.53 -4.59 93.54
CA PRO A 454 53.77 -4.59 92.29
C PRO A 454 53.73 -5.97 91.63
N HIS A 455 52.64 -6.29 90.92
CA HIS A 455 52.52 -7.47 90.06
C HIS A 455 51.68 -7.15 88.81
N GLY A 456 51.64 -8.06 87.84
CA GLY A 456 50.88 -7.90 86.59
C GLY A 456 50.23 -9.21 86.12
N HIS A 457 49.44 -9.11 85.04
CA HIS A 457 48.69 -10.23 84.46
C HIS A 457 48.92 -10.32 82.96
N VAL A 458 48.81 -11.53 82.41
CA VAL A 458 48.76 -11.76 80.97
C VAL A 458 47.31 -11.61 80.50
N VAL A 459 47.09 -10.84 79.44
CA VAL A 459 45.77 -10.67 78.82
C VAL A 459 45.81 -11.29 77.43
N ILE A 460 44.88 -12.22 77.17
CA ILE A 460 44.68 -12.86 75.87
C ILE A 460 43.30 -12.45 75.37
N VAL A 461 43.22 -12.00 74.12
CA VAL A 461 41.96 -11.71 73.44
C VAL A 461 41.78 -12.79 72.38
N ASP A 462 40.79 -13.66 72.59
CA ASP A 462 40.48 -14.74 71.65
C ASP A 462 39.85 -14.18 70.36
N ALA A 463 39.97 -14.94 69.26
CA ALA A 463 39.40 -14.55 67.98
C ALA A 463 37.86 -14.60 68.03
N ASP A 464 37.21 -13.59 67.47
CA ASP A 464 35.75 -13.50 67.33
C ASP A 464 35.37 -13.13 65.90
N GLY A 465 34.41 -13.86 65.31
CA GLY A 465 33.96 -13.65 63.94
C GLY A 465 33.58 -14.93 63.18
N ASN A 466 33.12 -14.73 61.94
CA ASN A 466 32.79 -15.81 61.00
C ASN A 466 33.98 -16.10 60.06
N ALA A 467 33.85 -17.16 59.24
CA ALA A 467 34.85 -17.50 58.22
C ALA A 467 35.03 -16.43 57.14
N GLU A 468 33.99 -15.64 56.86
CA GLU A 468 34.00 -14.55 55.87
C GLU A 468 33.41 -13.27 56.47
N THR A 469 33.94 -12.13 56.04
CA THR A 469 33.42 -10.80 56.34
C THR A 469 32.31 -10.45 55.35
N THR A 470 31.05 -10.59 55.78
CA THR A 470 29.88 -10.40 54.91
C THR A 470 29.13 -9.10 55.19
N VAL A 471 28.52 -8.54 54.15
CA VAL A 471 27.39 -7.61 54.28
C VAL A 471 26.09 -8.35 53.98
N LYS A 472 24.92 -7.80 54.35
CA LYS A 472 23.64 -8.37 53.93
C LYS A 472 23.61 -8.52 52.41
N ASN A 473 23.38 -9.73 51.92
CA ASN A 473 23.40 -10.06 50.50
C ASN A 473 22.30 -11.08 50.17
N ILE A 474 21.99 -11.21 48.87
CA ILE A 474 21.07 -12.21 48.32
C ILE A 474 21.82 -12.93 47.20
N ALA A 475 21.73 -14.26 47.18
CA ALA A 475 22.38 -15.08 46.16
C ALA A 475 21.64 -14.97 44.82
N PHE A 476 22.38 -14.63 43.76
CA PHE A 476 21.96 -14.69 42.37
C PHE A 476 23.03 -15.45 41.58
N ASN A 477 22.61 -16.13 40.52
CA ASN A 477 23.54 -16.72 39.57
C ASN A 477 24.06 -15.63 38.63
N TYR A 478 25.38 -15.46 38.53
CA TYR A 478 25.94 -14.59 37.51
C TYR A 478 25.95 -15.31 36.16
N ILE A 479 25.26 -14.74 35.17
CA ILE A 479 25.25 -15.20 33.79
C ILE A 479 25.82 -14.14 32.86
N VAL A 480 26.24 -14.56 31.67
CA VAL A 480 26.75 -13.68 30.61
C VAL A 480 26.15 -14.05 29.27
N ARG A 481 25.80 -13.03 28.45
CA ARG A 481 25.33 -13.24 27.07
C ARG A 481 26.51 -13.70 26.20
N LEU A 482 26.30 -14.71 25.36
CA LEU A 482 27.37 -15.30 24.53
C LEU A 482 27.60 -14.58 23.20
N ALA A 483 26.54 -14.06 22.56
CA ALA A 483 26.57 -13.46 21.23
C ALA A 483 25.69 -12.21 21.13
#